data_AF-A0A250G2Q5-F1
#
_entry.id   AF-A0A250G2Q5-F1
#
_cell.length_a   1.000
_cell.length_b   1.000
_cell.length_c   1.000
_cell.angle_alpha   90.00
_cell.angle_beta   90.00
_cell.angle_gamma   90.00
#
_symmetry.space_group_name_H-M   'P 1'
#
loop_
_entity.id
_entity.type
_entity.pdbx_description
1 polymer ?
#
loop_
_entity_poly.entity_id
_entity_poly.type
_entity_poly.pdbx_seq_one_letter_code
_entity_poly.pdbx_strand_id
1 'polypeptide(L)'
;MQLKKSKRSIKFLVIHCTATPEGREHSVADIDRWHKQRGFTEIGYNYVIQLDGTIQTGRDVDKTPAHVEGFNKESIGITYVGGVDKSTFRPKDTRTEAQKKALTLLLWTARECIYVIIWLFYWVMWMFFK
;
A
#
# COMPACT_ATOMS: atom_id res chain seq x y z
N MET A 1 16.35 -8.46 1.53
CA MET A 1 15.06 -8.92 0.99
C MET A 1 15.10 -8.72 -0.52
N GLN A 2 14.78 -9.74 -1.32
CA GLN A 2 14.67 -9.59 -2.77
C GLN A 2 13.21 -9.31 -3.12
N LEU A 3 12.93 -8.19 -3.78
CA LEU A 3 11.58 -7.94 -4.30
C LEU A 3 11.32 -8.87 -5.49
N LYS A 4 10.14 -9.49 -5.50
CA LYS A 4 9.74 -10.30 -6.64
C LYS A 4 9.55 -9.37 -7.85
N LYS A 5 10.30 -9.62 -8.91
CA LYS A 5 10.10 -8.95 -10.21
C LYS A 5 8.79 -9.45 -10.81
N SER A 6 7.90 -8.54 -11.18
CA SER A 6 6.65 -8.90 -11.86
C SER A 6 6.93 -9.34 -13.29
N LYS A 7 6.18 -10.32 -13.77
CA LYS A 7 6.09 -10.69 -15.19
C LYS A 7 5.21 -9.74 -16.01
N ARG A 8 4.42 -8.88 -15.34
CA ARG A 8 3.57 -7.87 -15.99
C ARG A 8 4.40 -6.66 -16.41
N SER A 9 3.91 -5.92 -17.41
CA SER A 9 4.45 -4.60 -17.73
C SER A 9 3.98 -3.59 -16.67
N ILE A 10 4.89 -3.21 -15.77
CA ILE A 10 4.61 -2.25 -14.70
C ILE A 10 5.19 -0.89 -15.10
N LYS A 11 4.34 0.13 -15.10
CA LYS A 11 4.70 1.53 -15.37
C LYS A 11 4.68 2.41 -14.13
N PHE A 12 3.95 2.00 -13.09
CA PHE A 12 3.76 2.81 -11.89
C PHE A 12 4.03 2.03 -10.60
N LEU A 13 4.68 2.71 -9.65
CA LEU A 13 4.62 2.35 -8.23
C LEU A 13 3.65 3.32 -7.57
N VAL A 14 2.62 2.79 -6.90
CA VAL A 14 1.64 3.63 -6.20
C VAL A 14 1.69 3.38 -4.70
N ILE A 15 1.85 4.46 -3.94
CA ILE A 15 1.99 4.43 -2.49
C ILE A 15 0.67 4.86 -1.84
N HIS A 16 0.19 4.07 -0.91
CA HIS A 16 -1.04 4.26 -0.14
C HIS A 16 -0.77 4.24 1.36
N CYS A 17 -1.81 4.56 2.13
CA CYS A 17 -1.90 4.27 3.55
C CYS A 17 -3.15 3.41 3.81
N THR A 18 -3.16 2.71 4.92
CA THR A 18 -4.32 1.88 5.34
C THR A 18 -5.44 2.71 5.99
N ALA A 19 -5.20 4.01 6.23
CA ALA A 19 -6.07 4.93 6.95
C ALA A 19 -6.40 4.44 8.37
N THR A 20 -5.47 3.74 9.00
CA THR A 20 -5.60 3.28 10.39
C THR A 20 -4.99 4.29 11.36
N PRO A 21 -5.44 4.32 12.62
CA PRO A 21 -4.88 5.21 13.64
C PRO A 21 -3.36 5.07 13.78
N GLU A 22 -2.68 6.20 13.93
CA GLU A 22 -1.25 6.28 14.25
C GLU A 22 -0.86 5.34 15.40
N GLY A 23 0.21 4.56 15.17
CA GLY A 23 0.76 3.66 16.18
C GLY A 23 -0.06 2.39 16.45
N ARG A 24 -1.13 2.12 15.67
CA ARG A 24 -1.88 0.87 15.76
C ARG A 24 -1.43 -0.14 14.71
N GLU A 25 -0.96 -1.29 15.17
CA GLU A 25 -0.57 -2.39 14.29
C GLU A 25 -1.78 -3.03 13.60
N HIS A 26 -1.58 -3.40 12.33
CA HIS A 26 -2.55 -4.13 11.55
C HIS A 26 -1.83 -5.11 10.63
N SER A 27 -2.23 -6.38 10.72
CA SER A 27 -1.62 -7.43 9.91
C SER A 27 -2.11 -7.37 8.46
N VAL A 28 -1.36 -8.00 7.54
CA VAL A 28 -1.85 -8.25 6.17
C VAL A 28 -3.19 -8.99 6.17
N ALA A 29 -3.41 -9.90 7.12
CA ALA A 29 -4.67 -10.63 7.25
C ALA A 29 -5.84 -9.72 7.65
N ASP A 30 -5.61 -8.69 8.48
CA ASP A 30 -6.64 -7.70 8.80
C ASP A 30 -7.04 -6.90 7.56
N ILE A 31 -6.07 -6.45 6.78
CA ILE A 31 -6.30 -5.68 5.56
C ILE A 31 -7.00 -6.54 4.50
N ASP A 32 -6.57 -7.80 4.33
CA ASP A 32 -7.22 -8.77 3.46
C ASP A 32 -8.69 -9.00 3.85
N ARG A 33 -8.96 -9.19 5.15
CA ARG A 33 -10.31 -9.33 5.69
C ARG A 33 -11.17 -8.10 5.37
N TRP A 34 -10.67 -6.89 5.60
CA TRP A 34 -11.40 -5.66 5.28
C TRP A 34 -11.68 -5.52 3.78
N HIS A 35 -10.74 -5.90 2.93
CA HIS A 35 -10.93 -5.87 1.48
C HIS A 35 -11.98 -6.90 1.04
N LYS A 36 -11.96 -8.13 1.59
CA LYS A 36 -12.96 -9.16 1.32
C LYS A 36 -14.36 -8.76 1.77
N GLN A 37 -14.49 -8.11 2.93
CA GLN A 37 -15.76 -7.55 3.40
C GLN A 37 -16.36 -6.52 2.44
N ARG A 38 -15.52 -5.90 1.60
CA ARG A 38 -15.91 -4.90 0.59
C ARG A 38 -16.10 -5.51 -0.81
N GLY A 39 -16.11 -6.83 -0.92
CA GLY A 39 -16.33 -7.56 -2.17
C GLY A 39 -15.08 -7.78 -3.02
N PHE A 40 -13.88 -7.45 -2.53
CA PHE A 40 -12.64 -7.84 -3.20
C PHE A 40 -12.32 -9.32 -2.96
N THR A 41 -11.61 -9.95 -3.90
CA THR A 41 -11.22 -11.36 -3.79
C THR A 41 -10.10 -11.60 -2.77
N GLU A 42 -9.18 -10.64 -2.66
CA GLU A 42 -8.02 -10.64 -1.75
C GLU A 42 -7.54 -9.20 -1.54
N ILE A 43 -6.57 -9.00 -0.64
CA ILE A 43 -5.90 -7.72 -0.39
C ILE A 43 -5.54 -7.00 -1.70
N GLY A 44 -5.78 -5.69 -1.74
CA GLY A 44 -5.66 -4.87 -2.94
C GLY A 44 -4.25 -4.37 -3.22
N TYR A 45 -3.33 -4.56 -2.26
CA TYR A 45 -1.95 -4.09 -2.30
C TYR A 45 -0.99 -5.26 -2.46
N ASN A 46 0.15 -5.03 -3.12
CA ASN A 46 1.20 -6.03 -3.29
C ASN A 46 2.15 -6.06 -2.10
N TYR A 47 2.44 -4.91 -1.49
CA TYR A 47 3.34 -4.78 -0.35
C TYR A 47 2.70 -3.95 0.76
N VAL A 48 2.89 -4.38 2.00
CA VAL A 48 2.44 -3.70 3.22
C VAL A 48 3.66 -3.41 4.10
N ILE A 49 3.85 -2.15 4.50
CA ILE A 49 4.93 -1.74 5.39
C ILE A 49 4.38 -1.55 6.80
N GLN A 50 4.79 -2.43 7.72
CA GLN A 50 4.44 -2.40 9.14
C GLN A 50 5.12 -1.25 9.88
N LEU A 51 4.66 -0.94 11.10
CA LEU A 51 5.15 0.20 11.89
C LEU A 51 6.65 0.13 12.20
N ASP A 52 7.18 -1.09 12.37
CA ASP A 52 8.59 -1.39 12.59
C ASP A 52 9.44 -1.36 11.30
N GLY A 53 8.83 -1.08 10.14
CA GLY A 53 9.48 -1.09 8.84
C GLY A 53 9.52 -2.48 8.18
N THR A 54 8.99 -3.52 8.80
CA THR A 54 8.87 -4.85 8.19
C THR A 54 7.98 -4.77 6.96
N ILE A 55 8.47 -5.26 5.82
CA ILE A 55 7.71 -5.32 4.57
C ILE A 55 7.12 -6.71 4.42
N GLN A 56 5.80 -6.78 4.39
CA GLN A 56 5.05 -8.01 4.17
C GLN A 56 4.45 -8.02 2.77
N THR A 57 4.40 -9.21 2.16
CA THR A 57 3.76 -9.42 0.87
C THR A 57 2.26 -9.57 1.05
N GLY A 58 1.49 -8.79 0.30
CA GLY A 58 0.05 -8.98 0.12
C GLY A 58 -0.22 -9.80 -1.14
N ARG A 59 -0.90 -9.20 -2.11
CA ARG A 59 -1.21 -9.82 -3.39
C ARG A 59 0.05 -10.06 -4.21
N ASP A 60 0.16 -11.22 -4.84
CA ASP A 60 1.28 -11.54 -5.73
C ASP A 60 1.45 -10.44 -6.79
N VAL A 61 2.68 -9.95 -6.99
CA VAL A 61 3.03 -8.95 -8.00
C VAL A 61 2.70 -9.37 -9.43
N ASP A 62 2.55 -10.67 -9.71
CA ASP A 62 2.13 -11.20 -11.00
C ASP A 62 0.61 -11.14 -11.21
N LYS A 63 -0.16 -10.95 -10.14
CA LYS A 63 -1.61 -10.71 -10.21
C LYS A 63 -1.89 -9.21 -10.26
N THR A 64 -2.91 -8.83 -11.01
CA THR A 64 -3.39 -7.44 -11.03
C THR A 64 -3.93 -7.05 -9.65
N PRO A 65 -3.40 -5.99 -9.01
CA PRO A 65 -3.93 -5.49 -7.73
C PRO A 65 -5.27 -4.78 -7.85
N ALA A 66 -5.81 -4.33 -6.72
CA ALA A 66 -7.08 -3.61 -6.62
C ALA A 66 -6.93 -2.45 -5.64
N HIS A 67 -6.13 -1.45 -6.02
CA HIS A 67 -5.84 -0.27 -5.19
C HIS A 67 -6.13 1.07 -5.88
N VAL A 68 -6.06 1.14 -7.21
CA VAL A 68 -6.33 2.36 -7.99
C VAL A 68 -7.07 1.97 -9.27
N GLU A 69 -8.32 2.40 -9.39
CA GLU A 69 -9.13 2.22 -10.59
C GLU A 69 -8.43 2.81 -11.83
N GLY A 70 -8.52 2.12 -12.96
CA GLY A 70 -7.85 2.53 -14.21
C GLY A 70 -6.35 2.22 -14.29
N PHE A 71 -5.63 2.09 -13.16
CA PHE A 71 -4.17 1.94 -13.16
C PHE A 71 -3.66 0.60 -12.63
N ASN A 72 -4.52 -0.24 -12.03
CA ASN A 72 -4.13 -1.52 -11.41
C ASN A 72 -3.27 -2.43 -12.32
N LYS A 73 -3.61 -2.55 -13.62
CA LYS A 73 -2.94 -3.49 -14.54
C LYS A 73 -1.44 -3.20 -14.71
N GLU A 74 -1.07 -1.92 -14.63
CA GLU A 74 0.28 -1.42 -14.92
C GLU A 74 0.96 -0.88 -13.66
N SER A 75 0.44 -1.22 -12.48
CA SER A 75 0.98 -0.74 -11.21
C SER A 75 1.27 -1.85 -10.19
N ILE A 76 2.17 -1.50 -9.28
CA ILE A 76 2.40 -2.20 -8.02
C ILE A 76 1.90 -1.31 -6.90
N GLY A 77 1.05 -1.86 -6.03
CA GLY A 77 0.51 -1.17 -4.87
C GLY A 77 1.36 -1.40 -3.64
N ILE A 78 1.89 -0.33 -3.06
CA ILE A 78 2.60 -0.33 -1.79
C ILE A 78 1.72 0.43 -0.79
N THR A 79 1.45 -0.12 0.37
CA THR A 79 0.74 0.58 1.45
C THR A 79 1.53 0.53 2.74
N TYR A 80 1.38 1.53 3.60
CA TYR A 80 1.92 1.50 4.96
C TYR A 80 0.78 1.50 5.99
N VAL A 81 1.03 0.87 7.14
CA VAL A 81 0.10 0.87 8.28
C VAL A 81 0.09 2.26 8.93
N GLY A 82 -1.10 2.86 9.06
CA GLY A 82 -1.28 4.25 9.46
C GLY A 82 -2.05 5.07 8.41
N GLY A 83 -2.02 6.39 8.58
CA GLY A 83 -2.57 7.38 7.64
C GLY A 83 -3.51 8.39 8.29
N VAL A 84 -3.94 8.15 9.52
CA VAL A 84 -4.80 9.09 10.27
C VAL A 84 -4.32 9.30 11.70
N ASP A 85 -4.60 10.49 12.22
CA ASP A 85 -4.36 10.84 13.61
C ASP A 85 -5.15 9.95 14.58
N LYS A 86 -4.55 9.59 15.72
CA LYS A 86 -5.12 8.64 16.68
C LYS A 86 -6.41 9.13 17.35
N SER A 87 -6.56 10.44 17.53
CA SER A 87 -7.67 11.02 18.28
C SER A 87 -8.74 11.59 17.37
N THR A 88 -8.31 12.32 16.34
CA THR A 88 -9.21 13.05 15.44
C THR A 88 -9.61 12.25 14.21
N PHE A 89 -8.92 11.13 13.92
CA PHE A 89 -9.08 10.33 12.71
C PHE A 89 -8.94 11.13 11.40
N ARG A 90 -8.34 12.33 11.48
CA ARG A 90 -8.06 13.16 10.30
C ARG A 90 -6.79 12.66 9.59
N PRO A 91 -6.70 12.83 8.26
CA PRO A 91 -5.51 12.44 7.53
C PRO A 91 -4.25 13.11 8.09
N LYS A 92 -3.22 12.30 8.36
CA LYS A 92 -1.95 12.73 8.92
C LYS A 92 -0.84 11.83 8.37
N ASP A 93 0.30 12.41 8.01
CA ASP A 93 1.49 11.59 7.75
C ASP A 93 1.97 11.00 9.08
N THR A 94 1.80 9.70 9.22
CA THR A 94 2.05 8.92 10.43
C THR A 94 3.17 7.91 10.24
N ARG A 95 3.91 8.03 9.12
CA ARG A 95 4.99 7.10 8.79
C ARG A 95 6.12 7.20 9.82
N THR A 96 6.47 6.07 10.41
CA THR A 96 7.65 5.95 11.27
C THR A 96 8.94 6.10 10.44
N GLU A 97 10.05 6.40 11.10
CA GLU A 97 11.37 6.43 10.43
C GLU A 97 11.74 5.07 9.83
N ALA A 98 11.33 3.97 10.46
CA ALA A 98 11.52 2.64 9.92
C ALA A 98 10.69 2.41 8.64
N GLN A 99 9.44 2.86 8.61
CA GLN A 99 8.60 2.82 7.41
C GLN A 99 9.17 3.66 6.28
N LYS A 100 9.68 4.87 6.57
CA LYS A 100 10.33 5.72 5.56
C LYS A 100 11.56 5.04 4.96
N LYS A 101 12.42 4.44 5.79
CA LYS A 101 13.59 3.68 5.32
C LYS A 101 13.19 2.48 4.45
N ALA A 102 12.21 1.70 4.90
CA ALA A 102 11.69 0.55 4.17
C ALA A 102 11.08 0.97 2.81
N LEU A 103 10.32 2.06 2.78
CA LEU A 103 9.76 2.61 1.55
C LEU A 103 10.85 3.08 0.58
N THR A 104 11.86 3.80 1.05
CA THR A 104 13.00 4.22 0.22
C THR A 104 13.73 3.02 -0.36
N LEU A 105 13.97 1.98 0.44
CA LEU A 105 14.58 0.74 -0.04
C LEU A 105 13.73 0.07 -1.12
N LEU A 106 12.41 -0.03 -0.92
CA LEU A 106 11.48 -0.57 -1.91
C LEU A 106 11.55 0.18 -3.23
N LEU A 107 11.50 1.51 -3.18
CA LEU A 107 11.54 2.36 -4.36
C LEU A 107 12.88 2.26 -5.09
N TRP A 108 14.00 2.20 -4.37
CA TRP A 108 15.32 2.01 -4.97
C TRP A 108 15.45 0.66 -5.66
N THR A 109 15.05 -0.43 -5.01
CA THR A 109 15.10 -1.77 -5.61
C THR A 109 14.15 -1.89 -6.81
N ALA A 110 13.04 -1.16 -6.82
CA ALA A 110 12.10 -1.14 -7.95
C ALA A 110 12.49 -0.16 -9.07
N ARG A 111 13.45 0.76 -8.84
CA ARG A 111 13.81 1.84 -9.79
C ARG A 111 14.45 1.33 -11.08
N GLU A 112 14.92 0.09 -11.12
CA GLU A 112 15.49 -0.47 -12.35
C GLU A 112 14.45 -0.68 -13.47
N CYS A 113 13.16 -0.40 -13.26
CA CYS A 113 12.12 -0.71 -14.25
C CYS A 113 10.97 0.31 -14.44
N ILE A 114 10.77 1.38 -13.65
CA ILE A 114 9.40 1.98 -13.50
C ILE A 114 9.39 3.50 -13.15
N TYR A 115 8.41 4.26 -13.67
CA TYR A 115 8.10 5.64 -13.24
C TYR A 115 7.35 5.66 -11.88
N VAL A 116 7.67 6.62 -11.00
CA VAL A 116 7.01 6.75 -9.68
C VAL A 116 5.93 7.83 -9.75
N ILE A 117 4.65 7.47 -9.58
CA ILE A 117 3.58 8.44 -9.35
C ILE A 117 3.36 8.53 -7.84
N ILE A 118 3.63 9.71 -7.27
CA ILE A 118 3.48 9.97 -5.85
C ILE A 118 2.20 10.81 -5.63
N TRP A 119 1.35 10.33 -4.72
CA TRP A 119 0.14 10.93 -4.14
C TRP A 119 -1.17 10.88 -4.94
N LEU A 120 -2.01 9.90 -4.60
CA LEU A 120 -3.47 9.98 -4.74
C LEU A 120 -4.11 10.01 -3.35
N PHE A 121 -4.09 11.18 -2.71
CA PHE A 121 -4.79 11.42 -1.44
C PHE A 121 -6.31 11.56 -1.59
N TYR A 122 -6.86 11.37 -2.80
CA TYR A 122 -8.25 11.71 -3.11
C TYR A 122 -9.18 10.52 -3.34
N TRP A 123 -8.70 9.27 -3.26
CA TRP A 123 -9.57 8.12 -3.58
C TRP A 123 -9.92 7.23 -2.40
N VAL A 124 -9.05 7.18 -1.39
CA VAL A 124 -9.33 6.41 -0.18
C VAL A 124 -10.50 7.04 0.62
N MET A 125 -10.68 8.37 0.59
CA MET A 125 -11.83 9.03 1.22
C MET A 125 -13.17 8.74 0.53
N TRP A 126 -13.23 8.56 -0.80
CA TRP A 126 -14.52 8.23 -1.45
C TRP A 126 -14.96 6.79 -1.17
N MET A 127 -13.99 5.93 -0.83
CA MET A 127 -14.17 4.53 -0.47
C MET A 127 -14.59 4.27 0.98
N PHE A 128 -14.54 5.29 1.85
CA PHE A 128 -14.93 5.22 3.28
C PHE A 128 -16.31 5.82 3.59
N PHE A 129 -16.98 6.42 2.60
CA PHE A 129 -18.26 7.11 2.78
C PHE A 129 -19.40 6.59 1.88
N LYS A 130 -19.38 5.30 1.52
CA LYS A 130 -20.56 4.59 1.04
C LYS A 130 -20.78 3.30 1.81
#